data_AF-A0A4S1XLZ1-F1
#
_entry.id   AF-A0A4S1XLZ1-F1
#
_cell.length_a   1.000
_cell.length_b   1.000
_cell.length_c   1.000
_cell.angle_alpha   90.00
_cell.angle_beta   90.00
_cell.angle_gamma   90.00
#
_symmetry.space_group_name_H-M   'P 1'
#
loop_
_entity.id
_entity.type
_entity.pdbx_description
1 polymer ?
#
loop_
_entity_poly.entity_id
_entity_poly.type
_entity_poly.pdbx_seq_one_letter_code
_entity_poly.pdbx_strand_id
1 'polypeptide(L)'
;MRQALLSGWFGNWFADRCNEAGLPHSRAHGLRHAIGRRMAESEATQQGMKAVGGWTGDAEVATYSASANQESLAAVAINRVQDKFSDTER
;
A
#
# COMPACT_ATOMS: atom_id res chain seq x y z
N MET A 1 -27.16 22.01 -0.50
CA MET A 1 -26.55 22.22 0.83
C MET A 1 -25.07 21.88 0.70
N ARG A 2 -24.19 22.87 0.51
CA ARG A 2 -22.75 22.66 0.34
C ARG A 2 -22.11 22.56 1.73
N GLN A 3 -21.84 21.34 2.20
CA GLN A 3 -21.09 21.15 3.44
C GLN A 3 -19.65 21.64 3.23
N ALA A 4 -19.24 22.58 4.06
CA ALA A 4 -17.86 23.03 4.16
C ALA A 4 -16.97 21.84 4.54
N LEU A 5 -15.87 21.68 3.80
CA LEU A 5 -14.89 20.61 3.98
C LEU A 5 -14.02 20.93 5.22
N LEU A 6 -14.60 20.80 6.42
CA LEU A 6 -13.85 20.88 7.67
C LEU A 6 -12.88 19.70 7.73
N SER A 7 -11.64 19.93 8.18
CA SER A 7 -10.62 18.90 8.40
C SER A 7 -11.21 17.76 9.26
N GLY A 8 -11.57 16.64 8.63
CA GLY A 8 -12.24 15.50 9.27
C GLY A 8 -13.58 15.09 8.66
N TRP A 9 -14.19 15.90 7.78
CA TRP A 9 -15.50 15.61 7.17
C TRP A 9 -15.54 14.24 6.48
N PHE A 10 -14.47 13.91 5.73
CA PHE A 10 -14.36 12.65 4.99
C PHE A 10 -14.32 11.45 5.92
N GLY A 11 -13.59 11.54 7.04
CA GLY A 11 -13.46 10.44 7.99
C GLY A 11 -14.80 10.08 8.66
N ASN A 12 -15.58 11.11 9.02
CA ASN A 12 -16.91 10.93 9.61
C ASN A 12 -17.89 10.36 8.59
N TRP A 13 -17.97 10.95 7.39
CA TRP A 13 -18.82 10.44 6.31
C TRP A 13 -18.49 8.98 5.96
N PHE A 14 -17.21 8.64 5.87
CA PHE A 14 -16.79 7.27 5.56
C PHE A 14 -17.15 6.30 6.68
N ALA A 15 -17.05 6.72 7.95
CA ALA A 15 -17.48 5.91 9.09
C ALA A 15 -18.99 5.65 9.06
N ASP A 16 -19.80 6.66 8.72
CA ASP A 16 -21.26 6.50 8.59
C ASP A 16 -21.61 5.50 7.49
N ARG A 17 -20.95 5.57 6.33
CA ARG A 17 -21.09 4.57 5.25
C ARG A 17 -20.69 3.16 5.70
N CYS A 18 -19.63 3.02 6.50
CA CYS A 18 -19.22 1.73 7.04
C CYS A 18 -20.26 1.17 8.02
N ASN A 19 -20.86 2.02 8.86
CA ASN A 19 -21.93 1.63 9.77
C ASN A 19 -23.18 1.17 9.01
N GLU A 20 -23.60 1.91 7.98
CA GLU A 20 -24.72 1.53 7.10
C GLU A 20 -24.49 0.17 6.42
N ALA A 21 -23.24 -0.16 6.08
CA ALA A 21 -22.84 -1.44 5.51
C ALA A 21 -22.64 -2.57 6.54
N GLY A 22 -22.86 -2.33 7.84
CA GLY A 22 -22.67 -3.32 8.90
C GLY A 22 -21.21 -3.60 9.26
N LEU A 23 -20.30 -2.66 8.96
CA LEU A 23 -18.85 -2.75 9.20
C LEU A 23 -18.37 -1.69 10.22
N PRO A 24 -18.82 -1.73 11.49
CA PRO A 24 -18.62 -0.64 12.45
C PRO A 24 -17.14 -0.38 12.84
N HIS A 25 -16.27 -1.36 12.61
CA HIS A 25 -14.84 -1.28 12.92
C HIS A 25 -14.00 -0.80 11.73
N SER A 26 -14.59 -0.68 10.53
CA SER A 26 -13.88 -0.23 9.34
C SER A 26 -13.79 1.30 9.32
N ARG A 27 -12.56 1.81 9.20
CA ARG A 27 -12.26 3.25 9.15
C ARG A 27 -11.33 3.52 7.97
N ALA A 28 -11.40 4.73 7.41
CA ALA A 28 -10.60 5.13 6.25
C ALA A 28 -9.09 4.93 6.48
N HIS A 29 -8.60 5.27 7.68
CA HIS A 29 -7.20 5.06 8.04
C HIS A 29 -6.82 3.57 8.08
N GLY A 30 -7.67 2.71 8.65
CA GLY A 30 -7.46 1.26 8.64
C GLY A 30 -7.47 0.66 7.23
N LEU A 31 -8.35 1.18 6.35
CA LEU A 31 -8.40 0.76 4.95
C LEU A 31 -7.10 1.08 4.20
N ARG A 32 -6.52 2.26 4.46
CA ARG A 32 -5.22 2.65 3.90
C ARG A 32 -4.12 1.66 4.28
N HIS A 33 -4.06 1.25 5.55
CA HIS A 33 -3.10 0.24 6.01
C HIS A 33 -3.36 -1.13 5.40
N ALA A 34 -4.62 -1.53 5.25
CA ALA A 34 -4.99 -2.78 4.60
C ALA A 34 -4.53 -2.84 3.13
N ILE A 35 -4.62 -1.72 2.40
CA ILE A 35 -4.07 -1.63 1.04
C ILE A 35 -2.55 -1.74 1.06
N GLY A 36 -1.87 -1.09 2.02
CA GLY A 36 -0.42 -1.26 2.22
C GLY A 36 -0.04 -2.73 2.41
N ARG A 37 -0.77 -3.46 3.24
CA ARG A 37 -0.53 -4.90 3.44
C ARG A 37 -0.73 -5.71 2.15
N ARG A 38 -1.82 -5.48 1.42
CA ARG A 38 -2.09 -6.16 0.14
C ARG A 38 -1.04 -5.87 -0.92
N MET A 39 -0.56 -4.64 -1.00
CA MET A 39 0.52 -4.27 -1.93
C MET A 39 1.82 -5.00 -1.57
N ALA A 40 2.15 -5.08 -0.29
CA ALA A 40 3.31 -5.84 0.16
C ALA A 40 3.18 -7.33 -0.17
N GLU A 41 2.00 -7.94 0.03
CA GLU A 41 1.71 -9.33 -0.36
C GLU A 41 1.80 -9.55 -1.88
N SER A 42 1.50 -8.54 -2.68
CA SER A 42 1.68 -8.56 -4.14
C SER A 42 3.10 -8.24 -4.60
N GLU A 43 4.08 -8.23 -3.69
CA GLU A 43 5.50 -7.95 -3.98
C GLU A 43 5.74 -6.55 -4.57
N ALA A 44 4.86 -5.59 -4.27
CA ALA A 44 5.06 -4.20 -4.64
C ALA A 44 6.30 -3.66 -3.92
N THR A 45 7.13 -2.90 -4.65
CA THR A 45 8.30 -2.26 -4.05
C THR A 45 7.85 -1.18 -3.05
N GLN A 46 8.67 -0.92 -2.03
CA GLN A 46 8.39 0.16 -1.08
C GLN A 46 8.17 1.50 -1.79
N GLN A 47 8.92 1.80 -2.86
CA GLN A 47 8.74 3.01 -3.65
C GLN A 47 7.40 3.03 -4.41
N GLY A 48 6.96 1.90 -4.97
CA GLY A 48 5.64 1.78 -5.59
C GLY A 48 4.52 1.98 -4.59
N MET A 49 4.64 1.39 -3.40
CA MET A 49 3.70 1.58 -2.30
C MET A 49 3.64 3.06 -1.87
N LYS A 50 4.78 3.72 -1.72
CA LYS A 50 4.87 5.15 -1.41
C LYS A 50 4.21 6.02 -2.48
N ALA A 51 4.43 5.71 -3.76
CA ALA A 51 3.81 6.44 -4.86
C ALA A 51 2.28 6.32 -4.85
N VAL A 52 1.75 5.12 -4.58
CA VAL A 52 0.30 4.88 -4.54
C VAL A 52 -0.33 5.45 -3.28
N GLY A 53 0.27 5.22 -2.12
CA GLY A 53 -0.29 5.65 -0.84
C GLY A 53 0.06 7.08 -0.44
N GLY A 54 1.03 7.73 -1.08
CA GLY A 54 1.51 9.04 -0.66
C GLY A 54 2.21 9.03 0.71
N TRP A 55 2.83 7.90 1.09
CA TRP A 55 3.66 7.85 2.30
C TRP A 55 4.99 8.55 2.04
N THR A 56 5.36 9.46 2.94
CA THR A 56 6.64 10.17 2.87
C THR A 56 7.75 9.41 3.57
N GLY A 57 7.43 8.79 4.72
CA GLY A 57 8.37 8.04 5.55
C GLY A 57 8.53 6.58 5.11
N ASP A 58 9.78 6.13 5.02
CA ASP A 58 10.12 4.74 4.68
C ASP A 58 9.76 3.77 5.81
N ALA A 59 9.88 4.20 7.08
CA ALA A 59 9.60 3.35 8.24
C ALA A 59 8.15 2.84 8.30
N GLU A 60 7.19 3.66 7.86
CA GLU A 60 5.77 3.29 7.86
C GLU A 60 5.49 2.20 6.80
N VAL A 61 6.09 2.32 5.62
CA VAL A 61 5.95 1.33 4.54
C VAL A 61 6.74 0.06 4.86
N ALA A 62 7.91 0.20 5.47
CA ALA A 62 8.74 -0.92 5.92
C ALA A 62 7.99 -1.84 6.90
N THR A 63 7.08 -1.31 7.72
CA THR A 63 6.24 -2.12 8.62
C THR A 63 5.37 -3.12 7.86
N TYR A 64 4.93 -2.78 6.64
CA TYR A 64 4.13 -3.67 5.79
C TYR A 64 4.98 -4.63 4.95
N SER A 65 6.17 -4.18 4.52
CA SER A 65 7.04 -4.94 3.62
C SER A 65 8.11 -5.80 4.31
N ALA A 66 8.46 -5.53 5.57
CA ALA A 66 9.55 -6.23 6.27
C ALA A 66 9.27 -7.74 6.46
N SER A 67 7.99 -8.11 6.58
CA SER A 67 7.55 -9.51 6.62
C SER A 67 7.12 -10.05 5.25
N ALA A 68 6.96 -9.18 4.25
CA ALA A 68 6.53 -9.58 2.93
C ALA A 68 7.72 -10.11 2.11
N ASN A 69 7.88 -11.43 2.16
CA ASN A 69 8.60 -12.26 1.19
C ASN A 69 9.96 -11.72 0.73
N GLN A 70 10.88 -11.48 1.67
CA GLN A 70 12.28 -11.19 1.34
C GLN A 70 12.88 -12.24 0.39
N GLU A 71 12.53 -13.51 0.57
CA GLU A 71 12.97 -14.62 -0.30
C GLU A 71 12.43 -14.50 -1.73
N SER A 72 11.12 -14.27 -1.91
CA SER A 72 10.53 -14.10 -3.24
C SER A 72 11.06 -12.84 -3.94
N LEU A 73 11.16 -11.73 -3.20
CA LEU A 73 11.73 -10.49 -3.71
C LEU A 73 13.19 -10.68 -4.15
N ALA A 74 13.98 -11.44 -3.41
CA ALA A 74 15.35 -11.76 -3.80
C ALA A 74 15.40 -12.61 -5.08
N ALA A 75 14.56 -13.63 -5.21
CA ALA A 75 14.47 -14.45 -6.41
C ALA A 75 14.07 -13.62 -7.65
N VAL A 76 13.02 -12.79 -7.52
CA VAL A 76 12.56 -11.90 -8.60
C VAL A 76 13.64 -10.87 -8.97
N ALA A 77 14.31 -10.28 -7.97
CA ALA A 77 15.35 -9.28 -8.21
C ALA A 77 16.56 -9.87 -8.95
N ILE A 78 17.03 -11.05 -8.54
CA ILE A 78 18.16 -11.75 -9.19
C ILE A 78 17.79 -12.12 -10.64
N ASN A 79 16.61 -12.72 -10.86
CA ASN A 79 16.15 -13.06 -12.21
C ASN A 79 16.07 -11.82 -13.10
N ARG A 80 15.55 -10.70 -12.58
CA ARG A 80 15.45 -9.46 -13.35
C ARG A 80 16.80 -8.86 -13.74
N VAL A 81 17.82 -9.01 -12.89
CA VAL A 81 19.21 -8.64 -13.21
C VAL A 81 19.74 -9.57 -14.29
N GLN A 82 19.57 -10.88 -14.14
CA GLN A 82 19.98 -11.85 -15.15
C GLN A 82 19.34 -11.52 -16.51
N ASP A 83 18.01 -11.40 -16.59
CA ASP A 83 17.31 -11.09 -17.85
C ASP A 83 17.81 -9.80 -18.50
N LYS A 84 18.06 -8.76 -17.69
CA LYS A 84 18.45 -7.45 -18.21
C LYS A 84 19.90 -7.41 -18.72
N PHE A 85 20.78 -8.23 -18.17
CA PHE A 85 22.22 -8.18 -18.44
C PHE A 85 22.78 -9.46 -19.08
N SER A 86 21.96 -10.48 -19.33
CA SER A 86 22.33 -11.69 -20.06
C SER A 86 22.08 -11.60 -21.57
N ASP A 87 21.53 -10.49 -22.07
CA ASP A 87 21.59 -10.08 -23.48
C ASP A 87 23.07 -9.81 -23.88
N THR A 88 23.84 -10.87 -24.06
CA THR A 88 25.22 -10.85 -24.58
C THR A 88 25.27 -11.05 -26.10
N GLU A 89 24.13 -11.13 -26.78
CA GLU A 89 24.08 -11.23 -28.26
C GLU A 89 23.14 -10.19 -28.90
N ARG A 90 23.42 -8.89 -28.70
CA ARG A 90 22.79 -7.82 -29.48
C ARG A 90 23.80 -6.91 -30.15
#